data_AF-A0A1I7RHW6-F1
#
_entry.id   AF-A0A1I7RHW6-F1
#
_cell.length_a   1.000
_cell.length_b   1.000
_cell.length_c   1.000
_cell.angle_alpha   90.00
_cell.angle_beta   90.00
_cell.angle_gamma   90.00
#
_symmetry.space_group_name_H-M   'P 1'
#
loop_
_entity.id
_entity.type
_entity.pdbx_description
1 polymer ?
#
loop_
_entity_poly.entity_id
_entity_poly.type
_entity_poly.pdbx_seq_one_letter_code
_entity_poly.pdbx_strand_id
1 'polypeptide(L)'
;MSYDTSKLSIHIVMSAKSPRCPLITYRKWGNLLLGNRNFVDTMLSDLSNVPSISKVIYPINMLRNIARIPLKTKYFISGDIENIFSDNYLKFLNKNVDELMMKEKKTVLIHRRFEFDHTFVQENIPNNFWTLKMLFFRRWARVFHQRVNEKGHSIDGLEDWLRNGENFGVQMDLKYNNSMWEPQFVAWNVATVPFHDENFIYRLRSNVEWVYELCRAGFRFRVLNSVFTVHRGFKTSENPDFVALIRRSVQSGQFSRIIRDFRLRLDRGYPSSTHRCPVFAPEIE
;
A
#
# COMPACT_ATOMS: atom_id res chain seq x y z
N MET A 1 -25.57 13.37 0.68
CA MET A 1 -24.93 13.09 1.98
C MET A 1 -23.80 14.09 2.17
N SER A 2 -23.89 15.00 3.15
CA SER A 2 -22.75 15.84 3.53
C SER A 2 -21.82 15.01 4.41
N TYR A 3 -20.59 14.79 3.96
CA TYR A 3 -19.58 14.12 4.79
C TYR A 3 -19.10 15.09 5.87
N ASP A 4 -19.06 14.65 7.13
CA ASP A 4 -18.44 15.39 8.21
C ASP A 4 -16.93 15.44 7.98
N THR A 5 -16.46 16.53 7.38
CA THR A 5 -15.05 16.75 7.03
C THR A 5 -14.20 17.21 8.21
N SER A 6 -14.78 17.43 9.40
CA SER A 6 -14.04 17.86 10.60
C SER A 6 -12.99 16.85 11.08
N LYS A 7 -13.05 15.61 10.56
CA LYS A 7 -12.17 14.50 10.91
C LYS A 7 -11.24 14.06 9.77
N LEU A 8 -11.25 14.78 8.64
CA LEU A 8 -10.42 14.46 7.48
C LEU A 8 -9.27 15.47 7.35
N SER A 9 -8.03 14.99 7.35
CA SER A 9 -6.86 15.79 7.00
C SER A 9 -6.27 15.27 5.70
N ILE A 10 -6.13 16.15 4.70
CA ILE A 10 -5.55 15.83 3.39
C ILE A 10 -4.19 16.53 3.31
N HIS A 11 -3.13 15.75 3.16
CA HIS A 11 -1.77 16.25 2.98
C HIS A 11 -1.39 16.14 1.50
N ILE A 12 -1.33 17.28 0.80
CA ILE A 12 -0.94 17.35 -0.61
C ILE A 12 0.49 17.87 -0.69
N VAL A 13 1.40 17.11 -1.29
CA VAL A 13 2.78 17.56 -1.54
C VAL A 13 2.92 17.92 -3.00
N MET A 14 3.35 19.16 -3.26
CA MET A 14 3.52 19.71 -4.60
C MET A 14 4.86 20.44 -4.71
N SER A 15 5.34 20.61 -5.94
CA SER A 15 6.55 21.39 -6.21
C SER A 15 6.38 22.84 -5.75
N ALA A 16 7.40 23.37 -5.05
CA ALA A 16 7.41 24.73 -4.51
C ALA A 16 7.28 25.82 -5.59
N LYS A 17 7.47 25.48 -6.87
CA LYS A 17 7.33 26.41 -8.01
C LYS A 17 5.88 26.66 -8.45
N SER A 18 4.88 26.14 -7.73
CA SER A 18 3.47 26.44 -8.01
C SER A 18 3.09 27.83 -7.46
N PRO A 19 2.63 28.77 -8.31
CA PRO A 19 2.30 30.15 -7.88
C PRO A 19 1.07 30.24 -6.95
N ARG A 20 0.38 29.12 -6.68
CA ARG A 20 -0.78 29.04 -5.77
C ARG A 20 -0.54 28.14 -4.56
N CYS A 21 0.71 27.84 -4.22
CA CYS A 21 0.99 27.01 -3.06
C CYS A 21 0.80 27.84 -1.78
N PRO A 22 -0.14 27.50 -0.88
CA PRO A 22 -0.20 28.17 0.41
C PRO A 22 1.12 27.94 1.16
N LEU A 23 1.64 28.99 1.78
CA LEU A 23 2.83 28.93 2.63
C LEU A 23 2.55 27.99 3.82
N ILE A 24 2.93 26.73 3.68
CA ILE A 24 2.98 25.81 4.81
C ILE A 24 4.21 26.20 5.63
N THR A 25 3.99 26.86 6.75
CA THR A 25 5.04 27.13 7.74
C THR A 25 5.46 25.80 8.36
N TYR A 26 6.54 25.23 7.82
CA TYR A 26 7.24 24.13 8.46
C TYR A 26 7.78 24.64 9.81
N ARG A 27 7.14 24.28 10.92
CA ARG A 27 7.87 24.22 12.19
C ARG A 27 9.06 23.30 11.94
N LYS A 28 10.28 23.75 12.23
CA LYS A 28 11.49 22.91 12.16
C LYS A 28 11.26 21.69 13.07
N TRP A 29 10.89 20.57 12.47
CA TRP A 29 10.83 19.29 13.16
C TRP A 29 12.17 18.62 12.92
N GLY A 30 12.92 18.44 14.01
CA GLY A 30 14.29 17.95 13.99
C GLY A 30 14.42 16.60 13.29
N ASN A 31 15.51 16.47 12.52
CA ASN A 31 16.05 15.23 11.98
C ASN A 31 15.01 14.25 11.41
N LEU A 32 14.14 14.71 10.49
CA LEU A 32 13.72 13.83 9.41
C LEU A 32 15.00 13.40 8.70
N LEU A 33 15.32 12.11 8.79
CA LEU A 33 16.31 11.46 7.95
C LEU A 33 15.78 11.56 6.52
N LEU A 34 16.01 12.72 5.88
CA LEU A 34 15.87 12.85 4.44
C LEU A 34 16.72 11.73 3.86
N GLY A 35 16.05 10.68 3.33
CA GLY A 35 16.71 9.65 2.55
C GLY A 35 17.73 10.31 1.63
N ASN A 36 18.99 9.90 1.80
CA ASN A 36 20.20 10.39 1.15
C ASN A 36 19.94 11.35 -0.02
N ARG A 37 20.04 12.67 0.20
CA ARG A 37 19.81 13.68 -0.87
C ARG A 37 20.59 13.35 -2.15
N ASN A 38 21.80 12.81 -2.00
CA ASN A 38 22.63 12.38 -3.13
C ASN A 38 21.93 11.32 -4.01
N PHE A 39 21.12 10.42 -3.44
CA PHE A 39 20.39 9.41 -4.22
C PHE A 39 19.33 10.04 -5.12
N VAL A 40 18.54 10.99 -4.59
CA VAL A 40 17.52 11.71 -5.35
C VAL A 40 18.18 12.59 -6.40
N ASP A 41 19.26 13.30 -6.04
CA ASP A 41 19.98 14.19 -6.94
C ASP A 41 20.71 13.44 -8.06
N THR A 42 21.36 12.29 -7.77
CA THR A 42 21.98 11.41 -8.78
C THR A 42 20.92 10.79 -9.70
N MET A 43 19.78 10.38 -9.15
CA MET A 43 18.68 9.88 -10.00
C MET A 43 18.19 10.98 -10.93
N LEU A 44 17.93 12.19 -10.42
CA LEU A 44 17.49 13.32 -11.23
C LEU A 44 18.53 13.72 -12.30
N SER A 45 19.83 13.64 -12.01
CA SER A 45 20.90 13.93 -12.98
C SER A 45 21.00 12.89 -14.10
N ASP A 46 20.92 11.59 -13.75
CA ASP A 46 20.99 10.46 -14.69
C ASP A 46 19.78 10.37 -15.63
N LEU A 47 18.74 11.11 -15.29
CA LEU A 47 17.41 11.07 -15.88
C LEU A 47 17.03 12.42 -16.54
N SER A 48 17.98 13.36 -16.60
CA SER A 48 17.81 14.73 -17.16
C SER A 48 17.41 14.79 -18.64
N ASN A 49 17.50 13.69 -19.39
CA ASN A 49 17.18 13.64 -20.83
C ASN A 49 15.86 12.93 -21.18
N VAL A 50 15.02 12.49 -20.21
CA VAL A 50 13.68 11.94 -20.54
C VAL A 50 12.58 12.89 -20.06
N PRO A 51 11.75 13.41 -20.98
CA PRO A 51 10.73 14.43 -20.68
C PRO A 51 9.67 14.06 -19.63
N SER A 52 9.51 12.77 -19.27
CA SER A 52 8.46 12.27 -18.36
C SER A 52 8.97 11.85 -16.97
N ILE A 53 10.25 12.03 -16.66
CA ILE A 53 10.91 11.41 -15.48
C ILE A 53 10.37 11.85 -14.12
N SER A 54 9.81 13.05 -14.03
CA SER A 54 9.20 13.55 -12.79
C SER A 54 7.96 12.74 -12.36
N LYS A 55 7.29 12.05 -13.30
CA LYS A 55 6.20 11.10 -12.99
C LYS A 55 6.72 9.72 -12.59
N VAL A 56 7.98 9.42 -12.93
CA VAL A 56 8.61 8.11 -12.80
C VAL A 56 9.44 8.01 -11.52
N ILE A 57 10.12 9.08 -11.11
CA ILE A 57 10.81 9.20 -9.83
C ILE A 57 9.90 9.93 -8.83
N TYR A 58 8.82 9.27 -8.43
CA TYR A 58 7.93 9.80 -7.41
C TYR A 58 8.36 9.28 -6.02
N PRO A 59 8.73 10.15 -5.06
CA PRO A 59 9.28 9.76 -3.76
C PRO A 59 8.17 9.29 -2.80
N ILE A 60 7.38 8.31 -3.24
CA ILE A 60 6.12 7.92 -2.62
C ILE A 60 6.26 7.54 -1.15
N ASN A 61 7.33 6.84 -0.78
CA ASN A 61 7.54 6.35 0.58
C ASN A 61 7.87 7.49 1.56
N MET A 62 8.71 8.44 1.16
CA MET A 62 8.93 9.68 1.92
C MET A 62 7.62 10.44 2.12
N LEU A 63 6.80 10.56 1.07
CA LEU A 63 5.51 11.25 1.15
C LEU A 63 4.51 10.53 2.06
N ARG A 64 4.47 9.19 2.02
CA ARG A 64 3.69 8.36 2.94
C ARG A 64 4.15 8.57 4.39
N ASN A 65 5.45 8.63 4.64
CA ASN A 65 6.00 8.89 5.97
C ASN A 65 5.60 10.28 6.48
N ILE A 66 5.75 11.31 5.65
CA ILE A 66 5.32 12.69 5.96
C ILE A 66 3.81 12.73 6.29
N ALA A 67 2.98 12.03 5.54
CA ALA A 67 1.54 11.97 5.79
C ALA A 67 1.20 11.21 7.09
N ARG A 68 2.02 10.23 7.50
CA ARG A 68 1.82 9.45 8.73
C ARG A 68 2.24 10.19 10.00
N ILE A 69 3.30 11.00 9.95
CA ILE A 69 3.84 11.71 11.13
C ILE A 69 2.78 12.51 11.93
N PRO A 70 1.91 13.33 11.31
CA PRO A 70 0.95 14.16 12.03
C PRO A 70 -0.34 13.43 12.40
N LEU A 71 -0.48 12.13 12.10
CA LEU A 71 -1.72 11.40 12.38
C LEU A 71 -2.01 11.36 13.87
N LYS A 72 -3.18 11.86 14.26
CA LYS A 72 -3.67 11.86 15.65
C LYS A 72 -4.63 10.71 15.96
N THR A 73 -5.10 10.02 14.94
CA THR A 73 -6.05 8.92 15.09
C THR A 73 -5.35 7.70 15.68
N LYS A 74 -6.10 6.88 16.44
CA LYS A 74 -5.61 5.63 17.03
C LYS A 74 -5.20 4.61 15.97
N TYR A 75 -5.92 4.61 14.86
CA TYR A 75 -5.72 3.74 13.70
C TYR A 75 -5.49 4.57 12.44
N PHE A 76 -4.84 3.95 11.47
CA PHE A 76 -4.76 4.46 10.12
C PHE A 76 -5.02 3.33 9.13
N ILE A 77 -5.35 3.73 7.91
CA ILE A 77 -5.54 2.83 6.77
C ILE A 77 -4.56 3.23 5.67
N SER A 78 -3.88 2.25 5.09
CA SER A 78 -3.11 2.46 3.85
C SER A 78 -4.02 2.13 2.67
N GLY A 79 -4.06 3.03 1.68
CA GLY A 79 -4.93 2.93 0.52
C GLY A 79 -4.42 3.76 -0.65
N ASP A 80 -4.80 3.36 -1.86
CA ASP A 80 -4.58 4.17 -3.05
C ASP A 80 -5.72 5.18 -3.19
N ILE A 81 -5.43 6.39 -3.66
CA ILE A 81 -6.44 7.47 -3.78
C ILE A 81 -7.60 7.10 -4.72
N GLU A 82 -7.37 6.18 -5.65
CA GLU A 82 -8.35 5.69 -6.63
C GLU A 82 -9.19 4.52 -6.09
N ASN A 83 -8.91 4.04 -4.88
CA ASN A 83 -9.66 2.94 -4.26
C ASN A 83 -10.86 3.49 -3.47
N ILE A 84 -12.02 2.93 -3.77
CA ILE A 84 -13.29 3.29 -3.14
C ILE A 84 -13.61 2.21 -2.10
N PHE A 85 -13.87 2.63 -0.87
CA PHE A 85 -14.22 1.72 0.22
C PHE A 85 -15.66 1.23 0.10
N SER A 86 -15.89 -0.02 0.50
CA SER A 86 -17.23 -0.57 0.64
C SER A 86 -18.08 0.25 1.63
N ASP A 87 -19.39 0.24 1.45
CA ASP A 87 -20.36 0.71 2.42
C ASP A 87 -20.08 0.08 3.79
N ASN A 88 -20.38 0.85 4.83
CA ASN A 88 -20.17 0.47 6.22
C ASN A 88 -18.71 0.20 6.63
N TYR A 89 -17.70 0.44 5.79
CA TYR A 89 -16.29 0.24 6.18
C TYR A 89 -15.93 0.99 7.47
N LEU A 90 -16.29 2.27 7.56
CA LEU A 90 -16.06 3.07 8.77
C LEU A 90 -16.88 2.58 9.97
N LYS A 91 -18.13 2.15 9.74
CA LYS A 91 -19.00 1.59 10.79
C LYS A 91 -18.41 0.29 11.34
N PHE A 92 -17.86 -0.55 10.46
CA PHE A 92 -17.16 -1.77 10.81
C PHE A 92 -15.92 -1.46 11.66
N LEU A 93 -15.05 -0.56 11.21
CA LEU A 93 -13.86 -0.20 11.96
C LEU A 93 -14.21 0.35 13.35
N ASN A 94 -15.13 1.30 13.43
CA ASN A 94 -15.50 1.95 14.70
C ASN A 94 -16.03 0.97 15.75
N LYS A 95 -16.63 -0.15 15.33
CA LYS A 95 -17.22 -1.13 16.26
C LYS A 95 -16.28 -2.29 16.59
N ASN A 96 -15.46 -2.72 15.64
CA ASN A 96 -14.79 -4.02 15.73
C ASN A 96 -13.26 -3.92 15.78
N VAL A 97 -12.64 -2.81 15.35
CA VAL A 97 -11.18 -2.75 15.16
C VAL A 97 -10.39 -3.07 16.44
N ASP A 98 -10.86 -2.62 17.60
CA ASP A 98 -10.23 -2.86 18.90
C ASP A 98 -10.20 -4.36 19.26
N GLU A 99 -11.33 -5.04 19.07
CA GLU A 99 -11.49 -6.47 19.32
C GLU A 99 -10.69 -7.30 18.31
N LEU A 100 -10.78 -6.96 17.02
CA LEU A 100 -10.11 -7.69 15.94
C LEU A 100 -8.59 -7.55 16.00
N MET A 101 -8.08 -6.45 16.54
CA MET A 101 -6.65 -6.32 16.81
C MET A 101 -6.21 -7.01 18.10
N MET A 102 -7.13 -7.61 18.87
CA MET A 102 -6.88 -8.31 20.14
C MET A 102 -6.11 -7.50 21.18
N LYS A 103 -6.15 -6.16 21.12
CA LYS A 103 -5.23 -5.25 21.83
C LYS A 103 -3.73 -5.49 21.55
N GLU A 104 -3.38 -6.38 20.61
CA GLU A 104 -2.03 -6.62 20.15
C GLU A 104 -1.61 -5.52 19.18
N LYS A 105 -0.57 -4.77 19.52
CA LYS A 105 -0.05 -3.69 18.67
C LYS A 105 0.68 -4.21 17.42
N LYS A 106 0.96 -5.52 17.34
CA LYS A 106 1.61 -6.20 16.22
C LYS A 106 0.62 -6.97 15.33
N THR A 107 -0.52 -6.35 15.04
CA THR A 107 -1.56 -6.91 14.17
C THR A 107 -1.95 -5.90 13.10
N VAL A 108 -2.04 -6.36 11.86
CA VAL A 108 -2.63 -5.60 10.75
C VAL A 108 -3.88 -6.31 10.23
N LEU A 109 -4.91 -5.52 9.91
CA LEU A 109 -6.18 -6.01 9.37
C LEU A 109 -6.24 -5.74 7.88
N ILE A 110 -6.31 -6.79 7.08
CA ILE A 110 -6.23 -6.73 5.62
C ILE A 110 -7.64 -6.83 5.05
N HIS A 111 -7.97 -5.92 4.13
CA HIS A 111 -9.19 -6.02 3.34
C HIS A 111 -8.85 -6.48 1.91
N ARG A 112 -9.79 -7.17 1.27
CA ARG A 112 -9.63 -7.54 -0.14
C ARG A 112 -9.83 -6.33 -1.04
N ARG A 113 -9.15 -6.35 -2.19
CA ARG A 113 -9.18 -5.30 -3.19
C ARG A 113 -9.70 -5.88 -4.50
N PHE A 114 -10.59 -5.16 -5.16
CA PHE A 114 -11.18 -5.58 -6.42
C PHE A 114 -11.10 -4.47 -7.46
N GLU A 115 -11.20 -4.84 -8.73
CA GLU A 115 -11.51 -3.92 -9.82
C GLU A 115 -12.87 -4.28 -10.40
N PHE A 116 -13.55 -3.30 -10.99
CA PHE A 116 -14.78 -3.54 -11.74
C PHE A 116 -14.76 -2.89 -13.12
N ASP A 117 -15.48 -3.50 -14.04
CA ASP A 117 -15.62 -2.99 -15.40
C ASP A 117 -16.58 -1.80 -15.43
N HIS A 118 -16.02 -0.61 -15.61
CA HIS A 118 -16.78 0.63 -15.65
C HIS A 118 -17.62 0.80 -16.93
N THR A 119 -17.39 -0.02 -17.95
CA THR A 119 -18.20 0.01 -19.19
C THR A 119 -19.58 -0.61 -18.97
N PHE A 120 -19.64 -1.69 -18.16
CA PHE A 120 -20.87 -2.37 -17.77
C PHE A 120 -21.49 -1.81 -16.48
N VAL A 121 -20.67 -1.18 -15.64
CA VAL A 121 -21.07 -0.65 -14.32
C VAL A 121 -20.79 0.85 -14.30
N GLN A 122 -21.69 1.62 -14.92
CA GLN A 122 -21.47 3.05 -15.18
C GLN A 122 -21.74 3.93 -13.93
N GLU A 123 -22.81 3.63 -13.18
CA GLU A 123 -23.26 4.47 -12.06
C GLU A 123 -23.23 3.77 -10.70
N ASN A 124 -23.39 2.44 -10.67
CA ASN A 124 -23.51 1.68 -9.42
C ASN A 124 -22.17 1.06 -9.01
N ILE A 125 -21.30 1.86 -8.38
CA ILE A 125 -20.06 1.36 -7.79
C ILE A 125 -20.39 0.18 -6.85
N PRO A 126 -19.73 -0.99 -6.99
CA PRO A 126 -19.96 -2.12 -6.09
C PRO A 126 -19.46 -1.81 -4.70
N ASN A 127 -20.31 -1.19 -3.90
CA ASN A 127 -19.98 -0.73 -2.56
C ASN A 127 -20.46 -1.70 -1.48
N ASN A 128 -21.31 -2.68 -1.76
CA ASN A 128 -21.68 -3.71 -0.78
C ASN A 128 -21.28 -5.12 -1.25
N PHE A 129 -21.17 -6.03 -0.29
CA PHE A 129 -20.71 -7.40 -0.51
C PHE A 129 -21.54 -8.14 -1.57
N TRP A 130 -22.87 -8.00 -1.54
CA TRP A 130 -23.76 -8.70 -2.47
C TRP A 130 -23.61 -8.20 -3.90
N THR A 131 -23.56 -6.88 -4.10
CA THR A 131 -23.33 -6.30 -5.42
C THR A 131 -21.97 -6.73 -5.96
N LEU A 132 -20.90 -6.65 -5.15
CA LEU A 132 -19.58 -7.10 -5.57
C LEU A 132 -19.58 -8.59 -5.96
N LYS A 133 -20.16 -9.46 -5.11
CA LYS A 133 -20.27 -10.91 -5.35
C LYS A 133 -20.98 -11.20 -6.66
N MET A 134 -22.13 -10.57 -6.91
CA MET A 134 -22.87 -10.71 -8.16
C MET A 134 -22.01 -10.30 -9.37
N LEU A 135 -21.36 -9.15 -9.32
CA LEU A 135 -20.50 -8.68 -10.41
C LEU A 135 -19.30 -9.60 -10.63
N PHE A 136 -18.73 -10.15 -9.57
CA PHE A 136 -17.62 -11.10 -9.64
C PHE A 136 -18.02 -12.35 -10.42
N PHE A 137 -19.18 -12.95 -10.09
CA PHE A 137 -19.69 -14.12 -10.83
C PHE A 137 -20.07 -13.80 -12.29
N ARG A 138 -20.48 -12.56 -12.57
CA ARG A 138 -20.70 -12.08 -13.95
C ARG A 138 -19.42 -11.74 -14.71
N ARG A 139 -18.24 -11.86 -14.07
CA ARG A 139 -16.94 -11.44 -14.61
C ARG A 139 -16.84 -9.93 -14.91
N TRP A 140 -17.71 -9.14 -14.28
CA TRP A 140 -17.67 -7.67 -14.30
C TRP A 140 -16.91 -7.09 -13.11
N ALA A 141 -16.51 -7.92 -12.16
CA ALA A 141 -15.52 -7.60 -11.14
C ALA A 141 -14.49 -8.72 -11.03
N ARG A 142 -13.30 -8.40 -10.53
CA ARG A 142 -12.19 -9.34 -10.35
C ARG A 142 -11.25 -8.86 -9.26
N VAL A 143 -10.31 -9.71 -8.83
CA VAL A 143 -9.28 -9.30 -7.86
C VAL A 143 -8.45 -8.16 -8.46
N PHE A 144 -8.10 -7.20 -7.61
CA PHE A 144 -7.32 -6.04 -8.02
C PHE A 144 -6.02 -6.44 -8.73
N HIS A 145 -5.74 -5.81 -9.88
CA HIS A 145 -4.56 -6.10 -10.70
C HIS A 145 -4.36 -7.59 -11.08
N GLN A 146 -5.42 -8.42 -11.07
CA GLN A 146 -5.29 -9.87 -11.34
C GLN A 146 -4.56 -10.19 -12.66
N ARG A 147 -4.67 -9.35 -13.69
CA ARG A 147 -3.98 -9.58 -14.99
C ARG A 147 -2.56 -9.06 -15.07
N VAL A 148 -2.15 -8.17 -14.18
CA VAL A 148 -0.87 -7.45 -14.29
C VAL A 148 0.08 -7.71 -13.11
N ASN A 149 -0.46 -8.04 -11.92
CA ASN A 149 0.31 -8.36 -10.73
C ASN A 149 -0.48 -9.31 -9.79
N GLU A 150 -0.82 -10.50 -10.28
CA GLU A 150 -1.56 -11.48 -9.47
C GLU A 150 -0.79 -11.87 -8.20
N LYS A 151 0.52 -12.15 -8.34
CA LYS A 151 1.38 -12.52 -7.21
C LYS A 151 1.39 -11.46 -6.11
N GLY A 152 1.36 -10.17 -6.44
CA GLY A 152 1.36 -9.10 -5.43
C GLY A 152 0.04 -8.90 -4.71
N HIS A 153 -1.09 -9.31 -5.30
CA HIS A 153 -2.43 -8.96 -4.81
C HIS A 153 -3.33 -10.13 -4.46
N SER A 154 -2.97 -11.36 -4.81
CA SER A 154 -3.71 -12.54 -4.41
C SER A 154 -3.72 -12.72 -2.89
N ILE A 155 -4.88 -13.16 -2.39
CA ILE A 155 -5.13 -13.47 -0.98
C ILE A 155 -5.91 -14.78 -0.97
N ASP A 156 -5.37 -15.81 -0.31
CA ASP A 156 -5.98 -17.14 -0.21
C ASP A 156 -7.42 -17.09 0.32
N GLY A 157 -8.22 -18.13 0.10
CA GLY A 157 -9.60 -18.20 0.64
C GLY A 157 -10.60 -17.26 -0.04
N LEU A 158 -10.34 -16.78 -1.26
CA LEU A 158 -11.27 -15.89 -1.98
C LEU A 158 -12.65 -16.51 -2.18
N GLU A 159 -12.72 -17.78 -2.54
CA GLU A 159 -14.02 -18.43 -2.77
C GLU A 159 -14.86 -18.55 -1.50
N ASP A 160 -14.23 -18.91 -0.39
CA ASP A 160 -14.88 -18.94 0.92
C ASP A 160 -15.34 -17.54 1.32
N TRP A 161 -14.52 -16.52 1.10
CA TRP A 161 -14.90 -15.12 1.32
C TRP A 161 -16.12 -14.72 0.48
N LEU A 162 -16.17 -15.09 -0.80
CA LEU A 162 -17.33 -14.82 -1.65
C LEU A 162 -18.57 -15.61 -1.22
N ARG A 163 -18.41 -16.81 -0.64
CA ARG A 163 -19.53 -17.61 -0.14
C ARG A 163 -20.08 -17.08 1.18
N ASN A 164 -19.21 -16.83 2.16
CA ASN A 164 -19.55 -16.68 3.57
C ASN A 164 -19.10 -15.34 4.18
N GLY A 165 -18.43 -14.47 3.42
CA GLY A 165 -17.81 -13.24 3.91
C GLY A 165 -18.76 -12.06 4.08
N GLU A 166 -20.09 -12.24 4.10
CA GLU A 166 -21.05 -11.15 4.25
C GLU A 166 -20.98 -10.49 5.64
N ASN A 167 -20.67 -11.28 6.67
CA ASN A 167 -20.73 -10.88 8.07
C ASN A 167 -19.40 -10.27 8.52
N PHE A 168 -19.49 -9.24 9.36
CA PHE A 168 -18.32 -8.57 9.92
C PHE A 168 -17.48 -9.53 10.78
N GLY A 169 -16.17 -9.53 10.57
CA GLY A 169 -15.25 -10.32 11.36
C GLY A 169 -13.90 -10.56 10.67
N VAL A 170 -13.11 -11.45 11.25
CA VAL A 170 -11.91 -12.00 10.63
C VAL A 170 -12.27 -13.27 9.88
N GLN A 171 -11.89 -13.34 8.61
CA GLN A 171 -11.96 -14.57 7.82
C GLN A 171 -10.91 -15.57 8.29
N MET A 172 -9.64 -15.14 8.33
CA MET A 172 -8.51 -15.99 8.63
C MET A 172 -7.27 -15.18 9.03
N ASP A 173 -6.35 -15.85 9.71
CA ASP A 173 -4.99 -15.35 9.93
C ASP A 173 -4.07 -15.90 8.83
N LEU A 174 -3.28 -15.03 8.21
CA LEU A 174 -2.35 -15.39 7.14
C LEU A 174 -0.90 -15.46 7.64
N LYS A 175 -0.18 -16.47 7.14
CA LYS A 175 1.27 -16.49 7.18
C LYS A 175 1.80 -15.72 5.99
N TYR A 176 2.79 -14.86 6.22
CA TYR A 176 3.47 -14.15 5.15
C TYR A 176 4.47 -15.10 4.46
N ASN A 177 4.09 -15.64 3.30
CA ASN A 177 4.85 -16.63 2.53
C ASN A 177 5.29 -16.13 1.14
N ASN A 178 4.91 -14.91 0.77
CA ASN A 178 5.14 -14.34 -0.55
C ASN A 178 5.83 -12.97 -0.42
N SER A 179 7.08 -12.88 -0.87
CA SER A 179 7.88 -11.67 -0.76
C SER A 179 7.42 -10.54 -1.71
N MET A 180 6.51 -10.82 -2.65
CA MET A 180 5.93 -9.84 -3.57
C MET A 180 4.59 -9.29 -3.09
N TRP A 181 4.04 -9.83 -2.01
CA TRP A 181 2.71 -9.49 -1.53
C TRP A 181 2.64 -8.06 -0.99
N GLU A 182 1.66 -7.29 -1.49
CA GLU A 182 1.44 -5.88 -1.14
C GLU A 182 -0.03 -5.56 -0.79
N PRO A 183 -0.59 -6.21 0.26
CA PRO A 183 -1.91 -5.89 0.75
C PRO A 183 -2.00 -4.46 1.28
N GLN A 184 -3.20 -3.90 1.21
CA GLN A 184 -3.58 -2.72 1.96
C GLN A 184 -4.21 -3.15 3.28
N PHE A 185 -3.93 -2.39 4.33
CA PHE A 185 -4.35 -2.78 5.67
C PHE A 185 -4.67 -1.60 6.56
N VAL A 186 -5.42 -1.90 7.62
CA VAL A 186 -5.65 -1.05 8.79
C VAL A 186 -4.70 -1.49 9.89
N ALA A 187 -4.07 -0.52 10.55
CA ALA A 187 -3.17 -0.80 11.65
C ALA A 187 -3.23 0.29 12.73
N TRP A 188 -2.65 -0.03 13.88
CA TRP A 188 -2.36 0.94 14.93
C TRP A 188 -1.43 2.02 14.41
N ASN A 189 -1.78 3.29 14.63
CA ASN A 189 -0.98 4.44 14.21
C ASN A 189 0.28 4.65 15.05
N VAL A 190 0.29 4.16 16.30
CA VAL A 190 1.45 4.27 17.20
C VAL A 190 2.69 3.63 16.56
N ALA A 191 3.89 3.99 17.04
CA ALA A 191 5.24 3.58 16.61
C ALA A 191 5.52 2.07 16.46
N THR A 192 4.51 1.20 16.49
CA THR A 192 4.64 -0.22 16.23
C THR A 192 4.76 -0.56 14.75
N VAL A 193 4.07 0.16 13.87
CA VAL A 193 4.22 -0.03 12.43
C VAL A 193 5.40 0.80 11.92
N PRO A 194 6.47 0.18 11.41
CA PRO A 194 7.63 0.90 10.90
C PRO A 194 7.23 1.86 9.78
N PHE A 195 8.02 2.92 9.60
CA PHE A 195 7.89 3.78 8.44
C PHE A 195 8.32 3.04 7.17
N HIS A 196 7.89 3.53 6.01
CA HIS A 196 8.38 3.01 4.74
C HIS A 196 9.86 3.33 4.60
N ASP A 197 10.63 2.44 3.97
CA ASP A 197 12.00 2.69 3.60
C ASP A 197 12.03 3.65 2.40
N GLU A 198 12.59 4.84 2.61
CA GLU A 198 12.57 5.94 1.65
C GLU A 198 13.48 5.72 0.44
N ASN A 199 14.34 4.68 0.48
CA ASN A 199 15.16 4.29 -0.66
C ASN A 199 14.34 3.59 -1.76
N PHE A 200 13.14 3.08 -1.44
CA PHE A 200 12.26 2.47 -2.41
C PHE A 200 11.38 3.54 -3.08
N ILE A 201 11.58 3.70 -4.38
CA ILE A 201 10.84 4.66 -5.20
C ILE A 201 9.60 4.02 -5.83
N TYR A 202 8.67 4.85 -6.25
CA TYR A 202 7.51 4.40 -7.02
C TYR A 202 7.93 3.86 -8.40
N ARG A 203 7.51 2.67 -8.88
CA ARG A 203 6.77 1.55 -8.25
C ARG A 203 7.69 0.37 -7.92
N LEU A 204 8.97 0.59 -7.71
CA LEU A 204 9.95 -0.46 -7.39
C LEU A 204 9.76 -0.98 -5.97
N ARG A 205 8.81 -1.91 -5.77
CA ARG A 205 8.51 -2.56 -4.48
C ARG A 205 8.22 -1.60 -3.31
N SER A 206 7.77 -0.38 -3.62
CA SER A 206 7.54 0.69 -2.64
C SER A 206 6.57 0.33 -1.50
N ASN A 207 5.55 -0.51 -1.75
CA ASN A 207 4.65 -0.99 -0.69
C ASN A 207 5.03 -2.40 -0.22
N VAL A 208 5.62 -3.21 -1.10
CA VAL A 208 6.09 -4.57 -0.82
C VAL A 208 7.15 -4.59 0.28
N GLU A 209 8.10 -3.65 0.26
CA GLU A 209 9.14 -3.51 1.31
C GLU A 209 8.52 -3.31 2.70
N TRP A 210 7.45 -2.52 2.78
CA TRP A 210 6.80 -2.20 4.03
C TRP A 210 6.09 -3.41 4.64
N VAL A 211 5.37 -4.18 3.81
CA VAL A 211 4.72 -5.43 4.25
C VAL A 211 5.76 -6.49 4.63
N TYR A 212 6.88 -6.55 3.90
CA TYR A 212 8.00 -7.43 4.24
C TYR A 212 8.58 -7.09 5.62
N GLU A 213 8.81 -5.80 5.90
CA GLU A 213 9.30 -5.36 7.21
C GLU A 213 8.31 -5.69 8.34
N LEU A 214 6.99 -5.62 8.09
CA LEU A 214 6.00 -6.09 9.06
C LEU A 214 6.16 -7.58 9.40
N CYS A 215 6.42 -8.43 8.41
CA CYS A 215 6.72 -9.84 8.66
C CYS A 215 7.95 -9.98 9.57
N ARG A 216 9.03 -9.26 9.26
CA ARG A 216 10.27 -9.26 10.04
C ARG A 216 10.06 -8.74 11.46
N ALA A 217 9.23 -7.72 11.63
CA ALA A 217 8.83 -7.18 12.93
C ALA A 217 7.89 -8.11 13.74
N GLY A 218 7.46 -9.22 13.15
CA GLY A 218 6.66 -10.27 13.80
C GLY A 218 5.16 -9.99 13.80
N PHE A 219 4.67 -9.15 12.88
CA PHE A 219 3.25 -8.85 12.78
C PHE A 219 2.40 -10.07 12.39
N ARG A 220 1.16 -10.05 12.86
CA ARG A 220 0.08 -10.94 12.42
C ARG A 220 -0.74 -10.26 11.33
N PHE A 221 -1.07 -11.02 10.30
CA PHE A 221 -1.87 -10.55 9.18
C PHE A 221 -3.25 -11.20 9.29
N ARG A 222 -4.31 -10.42 9.50
CA ARG A 222 -5.68 -10.94 9.64
C ARG A 222 -6.54 -10.44 8.50
N VAL A 223 -7.12 -11.34 7.72
CA VAL A 223 -7.98 -10.98 6.59
C VAL A 223 -9.40 -10.75 7.08
N LEU A 224 -10.00 -9.64 6.67
CA LEU A 224 -11.34 -9.23 7.07
C LEU A 224 -12.42 -9.81 6.13
N ASN A 225 -13.56 -10.14 6.72
CA ASN A 225 -14.81 -10.34 5.98
C ASN A 225 -15.53 -9.02 5.72
N SER A 226 -16.42 -9.02 4.72
CA SER A 226 -17.43 -7.99 4.39
C SER A 226 -16.89 -6.66 3.87
N VAL A 227 -15.80 -6.15 4.45
CA VAL A 227 -15.18 -4.89 4.05
C VAL A 227 -14.10 -5.09 2.99
N PHE A 228 -14.12 -4.24 1.98
CA PHE A 228 -13.23 -4.33 0.82
C PHE A 228 -13.06 -2.95 0.18
N THR A 229 -12.17 -2.85 -0.79
CA THR A 229 -12.05 -1.70 -1.68
C THR A 229 -12.21 -2.09 -3.13
N VAL A 230 -12.69 -1.15 -3.95
CA VAL A 230 -12.87 -1.31 -5.39
C VAL A 230 -12.17 -0.21 -6.16
N HIS A 231 -11.58 -0.57 -7.29
CA HIS A 231 -10.97 0.34 -8.25
C HIS A 231 -11.81 0.36 -9.53
N ARG A 232 -12.01 1.56 -10.10
CA ARG A 232 -12.80 1.74 -11.33
C ARG A 232 -11.96 1.39 -12.54
N GLY A 233 -12.40 0.40 -13.31
CA GLY A 233 -11.73 -0.05 -14.52
C GLY A 233 -10.65 -1.10 -14.26
N PHE A 234 -10.49 -1.96 -15.25
CA PHE A 234 -9.51 -3.03 -15.27
C PHE A 234 -8.16 -2.53 -15.76
N LYS A 235 -7.11 -2.72 -14.95
CA LYS A 235 -5.76 -2.52 -15.44
C LYS A 235 -5.38 -3.66 -16.40
N THR A 236 -4.94 -3.30 -17.61
CA THR A 236 -4.61 -4.27 -18.68
C THR A 236 -3.12 -4.33 -19.01
N SER A 237 -2.38 -3.26 -18.73
CA SER A 237 -0.94 -3.21 -18.94
C SER A 237 -0.27 -2.27 -17.93
N GLU A 238 1.03 -2.45 -17.75
CA GLU A 238 1.86 -1.47 -17.05
C GLU A 238 2.21 -0.29 -17.95
N ASN A 239 2.54 0.84 -17.34
CA ASN A 239 3.03 2.01 -18.08
C ASN A 239 4.44 1.69 -18.61
N PRO A 240 4.70 1.83 -19.93
CA PRO A 240 6.01 1.55 -20.52
C PRO A 240 7.17 2.30 -19.85
N ASP A 241 6.94 3.54 -19.40
CA ASP A 241 7.96 4.35 -18.73
C ASP A 241 8.38 3.72 -17.38
N PHE A 242 7.43 3.13 -16.64
CA PHE A 242 7.75 2.39 -15.40
C PHE A 242 8.53 1.12 -15.72
N VAL A 243 8.13 0.38 -16.76
CA VAL A 243 8.85 -0.84 -17.18
C VAL A 243 10.29 -0.51 -17.55
N ALA A 244 10.51 0.58 -18.30
CA ALA A 244 11.85 1.04 -18.68
C ALA A 244 12.69 1.46 -17.47
N LEU A 245 12.11 2.21 -16.51
CA LEU A 245 12.78 2.58 -15.27
C LEU A 245 13.22 1.35 -14.48
N ILE A 246 12.29 0.41 -14.27
CA ILE A 246 12.56 -0.82 -13.52
C ILE A 246 13.73 -1.56 -14.17
N ARG A 247 13.67 -1.77 -15.48
CA ARG A 247 14.74 -2.42 -16.25
C ARG A 247 16.08 -1.71 -16.08
N ARG A 248 16.12 -0.38 -16.18
CA ARG A 248 17.36 0.40 -16.02
C ARG A 248 17.93 0.29 -14.61
N SER A 249 17.08 0.34 -13.58
CA SER A 249 17.51 0.24 -12.17
C SER A 249 18.06 -1.14 -11.82
N VAL A 250 17.50 -2.20 -12.43
CA VAL A 250 18.03 -3.56 -12.34
C VAL A 250 19.37 -3.67 -13.07
N GLN A 251 19.45 -3.19 -14.31
CA GLN A 251 20.68 -3.25 -15.14
C GLN A 251 21.86 -2.48 -14.53
N SER A 252 21.61 -1.33 -13.88
CA SER A 252 22.66 -0.56 -13.21
C SER A 252 23.15 -1.17 -11.90
N GLY A 253 22.49 -2.23 -11.40
CA GLY A 253 22.76 -2.83 -10.10
C GLY A 253 22.33 -1.97 -8.91
N GLN A 254 21.72 -0.80 -9.15
CA GLN A 254 21.24 0.10 -8.10
C GLN A 254 20.14 -0.56 -7.27
N PHE A 255 19.18 -1.22 -7.92
CA PHE A 255 18.11 -1.92 -7.22
C PHE A 255 18.67 -3.03 -6.32
N SER A 256 19.65 -3.80 -6.82
CA SER A 256 20.32 -4.84 -6.03
C SER A 256 21.02 -4.29 -4.79
N ARG A 257 21.59 -3.08 -4.85
CA ARG A 257 22.18 -2.40 -3.68
C ARG A 257 21.11 -2.02 -2.67
N ILE A 258 19.99 -1.41 -3.10
CA ILE A 258 18.86 -1.07 -2.23
C ILE A 258 18.33 -2.31 -1.51
N ILE A 259 18.11 -3.40 -2.25
CA ILE A 259 17.66 -4.69 -1.68
C ILE A 259 18.64 -5.24 -0.65
N ARG A 260 19.95 -5.21 -0.96
CA ARG A 260 20.99 -5.67 -0.04
C ARG A 260 21.01 -4.85 1.25
N ASP A 261 21.03 -3.52 1.12
CA ASP A 261 21.15 -2.62 2.26
C ASP A 261 19.89 -2.70 3.14
N PHE A 262 18.71 -2.82 2.52
CA PHE A 262 17.45 -3.11 3.20
C PHE A 262 17.51 -4.42 4.00
N ARG A 263 17.95 -5.52 3.37
CA ARG A 263 18.10 -6.82 4.07
C ARG A 263 19.07 -6.74 5.25
N LEU A 264 20.23 -6.11 5.07
CA LEU A 264 21.20 -5.92 6.14
C LEU A 264 20.61 -5.12 7.31
N ARG A 265 19.82 -4.07 7.03
CA ARG A 265 19.10 -3.31 8.06
C ARG A 265 18.12 -4.22 8.81
N LEU A 266 17.33 -5.01 8.10
CA LEU A 266 16.32 -5.89 8.71
C LEU A 266 16.93 -7.07 9.48
N ASP A 267 18.05 -7.61 9.03
CA ASP A 267 18.78 -8.67 9.73
C ASP A 267 19.35 -8.17 11.05
N ARG A 268 19.83 -6.91 11.09
CA ARG A 268 20.27 -6.26 12.33
C ARG A 268 19.10 -5.89 13.25
N GLY A 269 18.01 -5.35 12.69
CA GLY A 269 16.85 -4.88 13.47
C GLY A 269 15.93 -6.00 13.96
N TYR A 270 15.87 -7.11 13.23
CA TYR A 270 14.93 -8.21 13.47
C TYR A 270 15.62 -9.59 13.33
N PRO A 271 16.67 -9.90 14.12
CA PRO A 271 17.47 -11.11 13.96
C PRO A 271 16.68 -12.41 14.17
N SER A 272 15.65 -12.41 15.02
CA SER A 272 14.84 -13.60 15.31
C SER A 272 13.84 -13.99 14.20
N SER A 273 13.71 -13.18 13.15
CA SER A 273 12.72 -13.36 12.09
C SER A 273 13.31 -13.71 10.72
N THR A 274 14.63 -13.90 10.64
CA THR A 274 15.38 -14.19 9.40
C THR A 274 14.84 -15.41 8.65
N HIS A 275 14.45 -16.46 9.38
CA HIS A 275 13.90 -17.70 8.81
C HIS A 275 12.37 -17.75 8.79
N ARG A 276 11.69 -16.74 9.36
CA ARG A 276 10.23 -16.68 9.44
C ARG A 276 9.60 -16.17 8.14
N CYS A 277 10.29 -15.28 7.44
CA CYS A 277 9.81 -14.59 6.25
C CYS A 277 10.52 -15.13 4.99
N PRO A 278 9.87 -15.11 3.81
CA PRO A 278 10.47 -15.53 2.55
C PRO A 278 11.67 -14.63 2.20
N VAL A 279 12.49 -15.03 1.23
CA VAL A 279 13.63 -14.22 0.83
C VAL A 279 13.15 -12.98 0.06
N PHE A 280 13.61 -11.80 0.47
CA PHE A 280 13.43 -10.56 -0.27
C PHE A 280 14.47 -10.47 -1.40
N ALA A 281 14.19 -11.11 -2.53
CA ALA A 281 15.10 -11.18 -3.68
C ALA A 281 14.98 -9.94 -4.59
N PRO A 282 16.02 -9.57 -5.34
CA PRO A 282 15.97 -8.49 -6.33
C PRO A 282 15.20 -8.86 -7.62
N GLU A 283 14.84 -10.14 -7.78
CA GLU A 283 14.07 -10.63 -8.92
C GLU A 283 12.69 -9.96 -8.97
N ILE A 284 12.39 -9.36 -10.12
CA ILE A 284 11.09 -8.83 -10.48
C ILE A 284 10.60 -9.80 -11.56
N GLU A 285 9.93 -10.88 -11.13
CA GLU A 285 9.26 -11.81 -12.06
C GLU A 285 8.09 -11.14 -12.76
#